data_AF-A0A0A0JRU3-F1
#
_entry.id   AF-A0A0A0JRU3-F1
#
_cell.length_a   1.000
_cell.length_b   1.000
_cell.length_c   1.000
_cell.angle_alpha   90.00
_cell.angle_beta   90.00
_cell.angle_gamma   90.00
#
_symmetry.space_group_name_H-M   'P 1'
#
loop_
_entity.id
_entity.type
_entity.pdbx_description
1 polymer ?
#
loop_
_entity_poly.entity_id
_entity_poly.type
_entity_poly.pdbx_seq_one_letter_code
_entity_poly.pdbx_strand_id
1 'polypeptide(L)'
;MTRLRLPATLFAAAALALTMSACGSGSAEGTSTPTTGSSASQPSDANSPAPTNSGIVPENTWAGVVKKAVAPLAEKSDEDVVAAAKKVCSTFEANPDEATAKAILTGNESALGLDHTQSVIFASAAVTHFCTPQTEAWTKASIG
;
A
#
# COMPACT_ATOMS: atom_id res chain seq x y z
N MET A 1 10.71 37.79 40.52
CA MET A 1 10.97 36.53 41.25
C MET A 1 10.15 35.43 40.63
N THR A 2 10.85 34.37 40.25
CA THR A 2 10.45 33.14 39.56
C THR A 2 9.34 32.37 40.29
N ARG A 3 8.45 31.68 39.56
CA ARG A 3 8.22 30.22 39.67
C ARG A 3 7.26 29.70 38.60
N LEU A 4 7.82 28.89 37.69
CA LEU A 4 7.14 27.89 36.87
C LEU A 4 6.33 26.94 37.75
N ARG A 5 5.15 26.53 37.28
CA ARG A 5 4.53 25.25 37.65
C ARG A 5 3.97 24.57 36.41
N LEU A 6 4.65 23.51 35.97
CA LEU A 6 4.10 22.44 35.12
C LEU A 6 3.04 21.66 35.91
N PRO A 7 2.14 20.95 35.20
CA PRO A 7 1.93 19.55 35.55
C PRO A 7 1.86 18.60 34.35
N ALA A 8 2.68 17.54 34.50
CA ALA A 8 2.37 16.13 34.27
C ALA A 8 1.87 15.65 32.89
N THR A 9 2.84 15.15 32.13
CA THR A 9 2.76 14.03 31.19
C THR A 9 1.95 12.85 31.77
N LEU A 10 0.84 12.49 31.12
CA LEU A 10 0.19 11.19 31.29
C LEU A 10 0.47 10.36 30.03
N PHE A 11 1.45 9.45 30.13
CA PHE A 11 1.66 8.37 29.19
C PHE A 11 0.55 7.34 29.37
N ALA A 12 -0.44 7.34 28.49
CA ALA A 12 -1.36 6.21 28.33
C ALA A 12 -0.70 5.19 27.40
N ALA A 13 -0.06 4.19 27.99
CA ALA A 13 0.44 3.01 27.29
C ALA A 13 -0.76 2.16 26.83
N ALA A 14 -1.05 2.18 25.53
CA ALA A 14 -1.96 1.22 24.92
C ALA A 14 -1.16 -0.03 24.52
N ALA A 15 -1.25 -1.07 25.35
CA ALA A 15 -0.74 -2.39 25.04
C ALA A 15 -1.65 -3.05 23.99
N LEU A 16 -1.26 -3.02 22.71
CA LEU A 16 -1.84 -3.87 21.68
C LEU A 16 -1.27 -5.28 21.84
N ALA A 17 -2.05 -6.16 22.45
CA ALA A 17 -1.80 -7.59 22.48
C ALA A 17 -1.97 -8.15 21.05
N LEU A 18 -0.85 -8.41 20.38
CA LEU A 18 -0.80 -9.20 19.16
C LEU A 18 -1.02 -10.67 19.51
N THR A 19 -2.24 -11.17 19.38
CA THR A 19 -2.52 -12.61 19.43
C THR A 19 -1.97 -13.25 18.15
N MET A 20 -0.80 -13.88 18.29
CA MET A 20 -0.24 -14.82 17.31
C MET A 20 -1.15 -16.05 17.21
N SER A 21 -1.92 -16.17 16.13
CA SER A 21 -2.50 -17.45 15.70
C SER A 21 -1.42 -18.31 15.06
N ALA A 22 -0.60 -18.93 15.91
CA ALA A 22 0.18 -20.10 15.55
C ALA A 22 -0.78 -21.30 15.41
N CYS A 23 -1.12 -21.69 14.19
CA CYS A 23 -1.73 -22.99 13.92
C CYS A 23 -0.62 -23.91 13.41
N GLY A 24 0.01 -24.61 14.35
CA GLY A 24 0.96 -25.68 14.10
C GLY A 24 0.26 -27.04 14.17
N SER A 25 0.46 -27.81 13.11
CA SER A 25 0.66 -29.26 13.00
C SER A 25 -0.19 -30.25 13.81
N GLY A 26 -0.86 -31.15 13.08
CA GLY A 26 -1.24 -32.48 13.54
C GLY A 26 -1.32 -33.46 12.38
N SER A 27 -0.31 -34.32 12.23
CA SER A 27 -0.31 -35.49 11.35
C SER A 27 -1.11 -36.65 11.96
N ALA A 28 -1.78 -37.44 11.13
CA ALA A 28 -2.03 -38.86 11.40
C ALA A 28 -2.14 -39.64 10.08
N GLU A 29 -1.43 -40.77 10.05
CA GLU A 29 -1.27 -41.73 8.96
C GLU A 29 -2.58 -42.40 8.50
N GLY A 30 -2.64 -42.82 7.24
CA GLY A 30 -3.57 -43.87 6.83
C GLY A 30 -3.90 -43.97 5.34
N THR A 31 -3.22 -44.90 4.68
CA THR A 31 -3.70 -45.70 3.53
C THR A 31 -3.45 -45.17 2.11
N SER A 32 -2.49 -45.82 1.46
CA SER A 32 -2.25 -45.79 0.02
C SER A 32 -3.35 -46.51 -0.76
N THR A 33 -3.89 -45.83 -1.77
CA THR A 33 -4.50 -46.49 -2.95
C THR A 33 -4.19 -45.60 -4.17
N PRO A 34 -3.59 -46.13 -5.24
CA PRO A 34 -3.34 -45.34 -6.44
C PRO A 34 -4.58 -45.42 -7.33
N THR A 35 -5.34 -44.32 -7.43
CA THR A 35 -6.33 -44.16 -8.50
C THR A 35 -5.74 -43.28 -9.57
N THR A 36 -5.28 -43.93 -10.63
CA THR A 36 -5.01 -43.37 -11.94
C THR A 36 -6.29 -42.79 -12.53
N GLY A 37 -6.27 -41.53 -13.02
CA GLY A 37 -7.27 -41.09 -13.99
C GLY A 37 -7.66 -39.61 -13.91
N SER A 38 -7.29 -38.89 -14.96
CA SER A 38 -7.81 -37.59 -15.40
C SER A 38 -7.35 -36.36 -14.64
N SER A 39 -6.18 -35.86 -15.06
CA SER A 39 -5.87 -34.43 -15.06
C SER A 39 -6.94 -33.68 -15.84
N ALA A 40 -7.98 -33.24 -15.14
CA ALA A 40 -8.73 -32.08 -15.59
C ALA A 40 -7.82 -30.88 -15.31
N SER A 41 -7.13 -30.41 -16.36
CA SER A 41 -6.52 -29.09 -16.35
C SER A 41 -7.63 -28.10 -16.04
N GLN A 42 -7.66 -27.63 -14.79
CA GLN A 42 -8.45 -26.47 -14.42
C GLN A 42 -8.00 -25.35 -15.36
N PRO A 43 -8.92 -24.67 -16.07
CA PRO A 43 -8.53 -23.51 -16.85
C PRO A 43 -7.94 -22.51 -15.87
N SER A 44 -6.69 -22.10 -16.11
CA SER A 44 -6.14 -20.93 -15.48
C SER A 44 -7.05 -19.77 -15.87
N ASP A 45 -7.88 -19.30 -14.95
CA ASP A 45 -8.61 -18.04 -15.06
C ASP A 45 -7.58 -16.91 -15.14
N ALA A 46 -7.02 -16.73 -16.35
CA ALA A 46 -6.30 -15.54 -16.72
C ALA A 46 -7.35 -14.42 -16.90
N ASN A 47 -7.09 -13.30 -16.22
CA ASN A 47 -7.75 -11.99 -16.35
C ASN A 47 -8.86 -11.60 -15.36
N SER A 48 -8.85 -12.08 -14.12
CA SER A 48 -9.36 -11.20 -13.05
C SER A 48 -8.28 -10.17 -12.71
N PRO A 49 -8.58 -8.86 -12.74
CA PRO A 49 -7.69 -7.85 -12.18
C PRO A 49 -7.35 -8.25 -10.75
N ALA A 50 -6.07 -8.20 -10.40
CA ALA A 50 -5.67 -8.49 -9.04
C ALA A 50 -6.40 -7.53 -8.07
N PRO A 51 -6.79 -8.01 -6.87
CA PRO A 51 -7.61 -7.22 -5.97
C PRO A 51 -6.88 -5.92 -5.56
N THR A 52 -7.59 -4.80 -5.68
CA THR A 52 -7.12 -3.48 -5.24
C THR A 52 -8.01 -2.96 -4.10
N ASN A 53 -7.48 -2.05 -3.29
CA ASN A 53 -8.27 -1.40 -2.23
C ASN A 53 -9.25 -0.33 -2.77
N SER A 54 -9.19 -0.01 -4.07
CA SER A 54 -10.03 1.01 -4.72
C SER A 54 -11.53 0.72 -4.68
N GLY A 55 -11.92 -0.55 -4.48
CA GLY A 55 -13.32 -0.95 -4.27
C GLY A 55 -13.78 -0.95 -2.81
N ILE A 56 -12.85 -0.77 -1.86
CA ILE A 56 -13.11 -0.82 -0.41
C ILE A 56 -13.25 0.60 0.15
N VAL A 57 -12.35 1.50 -0.25
CA VAL A 57 -12.37 2.91 0.15
C VAL A 57 -12.73 3.75 -1.08
N PRO A 58 -13.82 4.56 -1.04
CA PRO A 58 -14.16 5.46 -2.14
C PRO A 58 -13.01 6.42 -2.48
N GLU A 59 -12.76 6.65 -3.76
CA GLU A 59 -11.59 7.40 -4.24
C GLU A 59 -11.54 8.84 -3.69
N ASN A 60 -12.69 9.50 -3.54
CA ASN A 60 -12.79 10.82 -2.91
C ASN A 60 -12.44 10.80 -1.41
N THR A 61 -12.80 9.73 -0.71
CA THR A 61 -12.44 9.55 0.71
C THR A 61 -10.94 9.31 0.84
N TRP A 62 -10.38 8.48 -0.03
CA TRP A 62 -8.94 8.25 -0.09
C TRP A 62 -8.17 9.54 -0.40
N ALA A 63 -8.60 10.30 -1.42
CA ALA A 63 -8.00 11.59 -1.78
C ALA A 63 -8.05 12.58 -0.61
N GLY A 64 -9.18 12.65 0.11
CA GLY A 64 -9.31 13.48 1.31
C GLY A 64 -8.34 13.11 2.43
N VAL A 65 -8.01 11.82 2.61
CA VAL A 65 -7.00 11.38 3.58
C VAL A 65 -5.59 11.76 3.11
N VAL A 66 -5.26 11.51 1.84
CA VAL A 66 -3.95 11.83 1.27
C VAL A 66 -3.67 13.33 1.31
N LYS A 67 -4.65 14.17 1.00
CA LYS A 67 -4.53 15.63 1.09
C LYS A 67 -4.25 16.14 2.50
N LYS A 68 -4.73 15.43 3.54
CA LYS A 68 -4.40 15.75 4.94
C LYS A 68 -2.97 15.35 5.30
N ALA A 69 -2.47 14.27 4.71
CA ALA A 69 -1.10 13.79 4.94
C ALA A 69 -0.06 14.58 4.14
N VAL A 70 -0.43 15.09 2.97
CA VAL A 70 0.46 15.78 2.03
C VAL A 70 -0.08 17.18 1.78
N ALA A 71 0.35 18.13 2.60
CA ALA A 71 -0.19 19.49 2.65
C ALA A 71 -0.22 20.23 1.29
N PRO A 72 0.79 20.11 0.39
CA PRO A 72 0.74 20.77 -0.92
C PRO A 72 -0.39 20.29 -1.84
N LEU A 73 -1.02 19.14 -1.54
CA LEU A 73 -2.16 18.63 -2.30
C LEU A 73 -3.51 19.19 -1.82
N ALA A 74 -3.56 19.95 -0.71
CA ALA A 74 -4.82 20.40 -0.10
C ALA A 74 -5.71 21.19 -1.07
N GLU A 75 -5.10 22.03 -1.92
CA GLU A 75 -5.79 22.87 -2.91
C GLU A 75 -6.05 22.14 -4.25
N LYS A 76 -5.64 20.87 -4.38
CA LYS A 76 -5.89 20.07 -5.59
C LYS A 76 -7.28 19.42 -5.50
N SER A 77 -7.93 19.29 -6.66
CA SER A 77 -9.19 18.56 -6.76
C SER A 77 -8.99 17.08 -6.39
N ASP A 78 -10.03 16.42 -5.87
CA ASP A 78 -9.95 14.99 -5.56
C ASP A 78 -9.66 14.20 -6.85
N GLU A 79 -10.24 14.62 -7.97
CA GLU A 79 -10.04 14.00 -9.28
C GLU A 79 -8.58 14.07 -9.74
N ASP A 80 -7.92 15.22 -9.58
CA ASP A 80 -6.51 15.38 -9.96
C ASP A 80 -5.58 14.52 -9.09
N VAL A 81 -5.85 14.48 -7.78
CA VAL A 81 -5.07 13.66 -6.83
C VAL A 81 -5.22 12.17 -7.15
N VAL A 82 -6.44 11.73 -7.45
CA VAL A 82 -6.74 10.34 -7.84
C VAL A 82 -6.12 10.01 -9.20
N ALA A 83 -6.22 10.89 -10.18
CA ALA A 83 -5.63 10.69 -11.51
C ALA A 83 -4.11 10.54 -11.42
N ALA A 84 -3.45 11.39 -10.62
CA ALA A 84 -2.02 11.28 -10.37
C ALA A 84 -1.67 9.95 -9.67
N ALA A 85 -2.47 9.51 -8.71
CA ALA A 85 -2.25 8.24 -8.00
C ALA A 85 -2.42 7.02 -8.91
N LYS A 86 -3.43 7.00 -9.77
CA LYS A 86 -3.61 5.98 -10.81
C LYS A 86 -2.43 5.97 -11.80
N LYS A 87 -1.88 7.14 -12.12
CA LYS A 87 -0.68 7.26 -12.96
C LYS A 87 0.55 6.65 -12.29
N VAL A 88 0.77 6.91 -10.99
CA VAL A 88 1.85 6.24 -10.21
C VAL A 88 1.73 4.74 -10.37
N CYS A 89 0.53 4.22 -10.11
CA CYS A 89 0.27 2.80 -10.13
C CYS A 89 0.51 2.16 -11.51
N SER A 90 -0.12 2.69 -12.55
CA SER A 90 0.05 2.19 -13.93
C SER A 90 1.49 2.28 -14.43
N THR A 91 2.23 3.33 -14.03
CA THR A 91 3.65 3.47 -14.40
C THR A 91 4.50 2.40 -13.74
N PHE A 92 4.26 2.12 -12.45
CA PHE A 92 5.04 1.13 -11.70
C PHE A 92 4.68 -0.30 -12.09
N GLU A 93 3.40 -0.61 -12.33
CA GLU A 93 2.98 -1.94 -12.81
C GLU A 93 3.60 -2.32 -14.15
N ALA A 94 3.86 -1.33 -15.02
CA ALA A 94 4.52 -1.58 -16.29
C ALA A 94 5.98 -2.03 -16.11
N ASN A 95 6.70 -1.45 -15.14
CA ASN A 95 8.11 -1.77 -14.85
C ASN A 95 8.39 -1.61 -13.34
N PRO A 96 8.23 -2.68 -12.52
CA PRO A 96 8.33 -2.58 -11.06
C PRO A 96 9.79 -2.63 -10.58
N ASP A 97 10.59 -1.64 -10.98
CA ASP A 97 12.02 -1.53 -10.66
C ASP A 97 12.41 -0.19 -9.99
N GLU A 98 13.63 -0.12 -9.47
CA GLU A 98 14.17 1.05 -8.76
C GLU A 98 14.22 2.30 -9.66
N ALA A 99 14.60 2.14 -10.93
CA ALA A 99 14.68 3.26 -11.88
C ALA A 99 13.30 3.89 -12.10
N THR A 100 12.27 3.06 -12.21
CA THR A 100 10.88 3.49 -12.37
C THR A 100 10.35 4.12 -11.09
N ALA A 101 10.62 3.53 -9.93
CA ALA A 101 10.26 4.12 -8.63
C ALA A 101 10.87 5.52 -8.48
N LYS A 102 12.17 5.68 -8.79
CA LYS A 102 12.84 6.98 -8.78
C LYS A 102 12.24 7.98 -9.76
N ALA A 103 11.94 7.55 -10.98
CA ALA A 103 11.30 8.40 -11.99
C ALA A 103 9.90 8.86 -11.56
N ILE A 104 9.13 7.98 -10.92
CA ILE A 104 7.83 8.32 -10.32
C ILE A 104 8.01 9.38 -9.24
N LEU A 105 8.98 9.20 -8.34
CA LEU A 105 9.21 10.13 -7.23
C LEU A 105 9.59 11.53 -7.75
N THR A 106 10.56 11.62 -8.67
CA THR A 106 10.94 12.90 -9.31
C THR A 106 9.80 13.49 -10.16
N GLY A 107 9.00 12.65 -10.80
CA GLY A 107 7.82 13.07 -11.54
C GLY A 107 6.76 13.71 -10.65
N ASN A 108 6.52 13.14 -9.46
CA ASN A 108 5.61 13.71 -8.48
C ASN A 108 6.15 15.00 -7.86
N GLU A 109 7.45 15.07 -7.56
CA GLU A 109 8.10 16.28 -7.04
C GLU A 109 7.87 17.47 -7.99
N SER A 110 8.05 17.25 -9.30
CA SER A 110 7.89 18.30 -10.31
C SER A 110 6.43 18.58 -10.69
N ALA A 111 5.61 17.55 -10.90
CA ALA A 111 4.23 17.73 -11.38
C ALA A 111 3.24 18.16 -10.29
N LEU A 112 3.48 17.73 -9.04
CA LEU A 112 2.60 17.99 -7.91
C LEU A 112 3.19 19.01 -6.92
N GLY A 113 4.45 19.42 -7.12
CA GLY A 113 5.13 20.36 -6.23
C GLY A 113 5.43 19.77 -4.86
N LEU A 114 5.72 18.47 -4.81
CA LEU A 114 6.01 17.75 -3.58
C LEU A 114 7.51 17.78 -3.28
N ASP A 115 7.88 17.80 -2.00
CA ASP A 115 9.23 17.40 -1.62
C ASP A 115 9.39 15.87 -1.71
N HIS A 116 10.63 15.40 -1.57
CA HIS A 116 10.94 13.98 -1.69
C HIS A 116 10.14 13.10 -0.70
N THR A 117 10.01 13.54 0.56
CA THR A 117 9.31 12.76 1.59
C THR A 117 7.82 12.70 1.27
N GLN A 118 7.24 13.83 0.87
CA GLN A 118 5.85 13.93 0.44
C GLN A 118 5.58 13.08 -0.81
N SER A 119 6.52 13.04 -1.74
CA SER A 119 6.46 12.22 -2.94
C SER A 119 6.45 10.73 -2.60
N VAL A 120 7.29 10.29 -1.66
CA VAL A 120 7.31 8.90 -1.16
C VAL A 120 6.00 8.56 -0.47
N ILE A 121 5.47 9.44 0.40
CA ILE A 121 4.18 9.23 1.08
C ILE A 121 3.05 9.09 0.05
N PHE A 122 2.97 10.02 -0.90
CA PHE A 122 1.96 10.03 -1.94
C PHE A 122 2.02 8.77 -2.80
N ALA A 123 3.21 8.42 -3.31
CA ALA A 123 3.39 7.27 -4.18
C ALA A 123 3.12 5.94 -3.45
N SER A 124 3.55 5.82 -2.19
CA SER A 124 3.27 4.63 -1.37
C SER A 124 1.78 4.46 -1.07
N ALA A 125 1.08 5.55 -0.77
CA ALA A 125 -0.37 5.54 -0.61
C ALA A 125 -1.07 5.15 -1.92
N ALA A 126 -0.58 5.64 -3.06
CA ALA A 126 -1.12 5.34 -4.38
C ALA A 126 -0.96 3.86 -4.73
N VAL A 127 0.24 3.28 -4.57
CA VAL A 127 0.49 1.86 -4.84
C VAL A 127 -0.35 0.98 -3.91
N THR A 128 -0.36 1.28 -2.61
CA THR A 128 -1.14 0.48 -1.63
C THR A 128 -2.63 0.46 -1.97
N HIS A 129 -3.15 1.59 -2.49
CA HIS A 129 -4.57 1.71 -2.78
C HIS A 129 -4.98 1.18 -4.16
N PHE A 130 -4.25 1.57 -5.21
CA PHE A 130 -4.62 1.31 -6.61
C PHE A 130 -3.94 0.08 -7.23
N CYS A 131 -2.79 -0.39 -6.70
CA CYS A 131 -2.13 -1.63 -7.12
C CYS A 131 -1.51 -2.34 -5.92
N THR A 132 -2.38 -2.73 -4.99
CA THR A 132 -2.03 -3.44 -3.76
C THR A 132 -1.06 -4.62 -3.97
N PRO A 133 -1.17 -5.44 -5.04
CA PRO A 133 -0.20 -6.52 -5.29
C PRO A 133 1.24 -6.06 -5.50
N GLN A 134 1.46 -4.80 -5.93
CA GLN A 134 2.79 -4.22 -6.15
C GLN A 134 3.42 -3.62 -4.89
N THR A 135 2.73 -3.61 -3.75
CA THR A 135 3.20 -2.93 -2.53
C THR A 135 4.57 -3.43 -2.07
N GLU A 136 4.82 -4.74 -2.13
CA GLU A 136 6.12 -5.31 -1.76
C GLU A 136 7.23 -4.94 -2.75
N ALA A 137 6.94 -4.98 -4.05
CA ALA A 137 7.88 -4.60 -5.11
C ALA A 137 8.22 -3.11 -5.00
N TRP A 138 7.22 -2.27 -4.78
CA TRP A 138 7.39 -0.84 -4.53
C TRP A 138 8.27 -0.57 -3.32
N THR A 139 8.01 -1.25 -2.20
CA THR A 139 8.81 -1.06 -0.98
C THR A 139 10.28 -1.37 -1.23
N LYS A 140 10.59 -2.46 -1.95
CA LYS A 140 11.99 -2.79 -2.32
C LYS A 140 12.57 -1.75 -3.28
N ALA A 141 11.85 -1.42 -4.34
CA ALA A 141 12.30 -0.50 -5.38
C ALA A 141 12.47 0.95 -4.90
N SER A 142 11.69 1.39 -3.90
CA SER A 142 11.72 2.76 -3.39
C SER A 142 12.83 3.02 -2.37
N ILE A 143 13.44 1.97 -1.80
CA ILE A 143 14.51 2.07 -0.80
C ILE A 143 15.90 2.06 -1.46
N GLY A 144 16.07 1.37 -2.59
CA GLY A 144 17.37 1.14 -3.23
C GLY A 144 18.07 -0.09 -2.67
#